data_AF-A0A0F9BRP8-F1
#
_entry.id   AF-A0A0F9BRP8-F1
#
_cell.length_a   1.000
_cell.length_b   1.000
_cell.length_c   1.000
_cell.angle_alpha   90.00
_cell.angle_beta   90.00
_cell.angle_gamma   90.00
#
_symmetry.space_group_name_H-M   'P 1'
#
loop_
_entity.id
_entity.type
_entity.pdbx_description
1 polymer ?
#
loop_
_entity_poly.entity_id
_entity_poly.type
_entity_poly.pdbx_seq_one_letter_code
_entity_poly.pdbx_strand_id
1 'polypeptide(L)'
;MDPLKLRIKPNPNFERLEKVLRREGIPDRVPFYELFSNIESEVLRAIGKTHKLSRTNRANKEHHDWELSQHINYMFSLGYDYVNVGASNFNFPKKEGPSTITSEGERSYLRAATCTISNRTDFDAYPWPNMSSIDYSPLENVVKFLPQGMKVIASGSGGILENV
;
A
#
# COMPACT_ATOMS: atom_id res chain seq x y z
N MET A 1 -23.15 -10.65 -13.01
CA MET A 1 -23.69 -10.37 -11.67
C MET A 1 -23.89 -8.87 -11.57
N ASP A 2 -25.00 -8.43 -10.98
CA ASP A 2 -25.22 -7.01 -10.74
C ASP A 2 -24.23 -6.50 -9.68
N PRO A 3 -23.75 -5.25 -9.78
CA PRO A 3 -22.88 -4.67 -8.77
C PRO A 3 -23.50 -4.67 -7.38
N LEU A 4 -22.72 -5.08 -6.38
CA LEU A 4 -23.05 -4.96 -4.98
C LEU A 4 -23.21 -3.49 -4.62
N LYS A 5 -24.37 -3.13 -4.07
CA LYS A 5 -24.64 -1.78 -3.58
C LYS A 5 -24.21 -1.66 -2.12
N LEU A 6 -23.12 -0.93 -1.88
CA LEU A 6 -22.71 -0.57 -0.54
C LEU A 6 -23.68 0.45 0.07
N ARG A 7 -24.07 0.24 1.32
CA ARG A 7 -24.82 1.24 2.12
C ARG A 7 -23.87 2.22 2.81
N ILE A 8 -22.96 2.79 2.04
CA ILE A 8 -21.94 3.74 2.51
C ILE A 8 -22.00 4.97 1.61
N LYS A 9 -22.00 6.16 2.22
CA LYS A 9 -21.79 7.43 1.52
C LYS A 9 -20.41 7.95 1.92
N PRO A 10 -19.39 7.82 1.06
CA PRO A 10 -18.04 8.29 1.38
C PRO A 10 -18.06 9.78 1.76
N ASN A 11 -17.49 10.09 2.92
CA ASN A 11 -17.30 11.44 3.45
C ASN A 11 -16.01 11.46 4.28
N PRO A 12 -14.84 11.33 3.64
CA PRO A 12 -13.58 11.18 4.33
C PRO A 12 -13.25 12.43 5.15
N ASN A 13 -12.79 12.21 6.38
CA ASN A 13 -12.26 13.24 7.26
C ASN A 13 -11.09 12.66 8.06
N PHE A 14 -9.86 12.98 7.63
CA PHE A 14 -8.65 12.49 8.26
C PHE A 14 -8.52 12.89 9.75
N GLU A 15 -9.17 13.97 10.19
CA GLU A 15 -9.17 14.38 11.60
C GLU A 15 -9.71 13.28 12.52
N ARG A 16 -10.59 12.39 12.01
CA ARG A 16 -11.08 11.24 12.78
C ARG A 16 -9.94 10.32 13.19
N LEU A 17 -9.08 10.00 12.23
CA LEU A 17 -7.93 9.14 12.46
C LEU A 17 -6.89 9.86 13.31
N GLU A 18 -6.65 11.14 13.06
CA GLU A 18 -5.73 11.95 13.86
C GLU A 18 -6.12 12.00 15.34
N LYS A 19 -7.41 12.22 15.66
CA LYS A 19 -7.92 12.18 17.05
C LYS A 19 -7.65 10.85 17.72
N VAL A 20 -7.92 9.73 17.04
CA VAL A 20 -7.70 8.40 17.59
C VAL A 20 -6.21 8.12 17.80
N LEU A 21 -5.37 8.40 16.80
CA LEU A 21 -3.92 8.17 16.88
C LEU A 21 -3.24 9.02 17.95
N ARG A 22 -3.67 10.29 18.12
CA ARG A 22 -3.19 11.18 19.18
C ARG A 22 -3.82 10.91 20.54
N ARG A 23 -4.90 10.11 20.58
CA ARG A 23 -5.76 9.90 21.77
C ARG A 23 -6.37 11.21 22.28
N GLU A 24 -6.71 12.11 21.36
CA GLU A 24 -7.23 13.46 21.61
C GLU A 24 -8.73 13.54 21.23
N GLY A 25 -9.57 12.91 22.05
CA GLY A 25 -11.03 12.96 21.90
C GLY A 25 -11.62 11.75 21.18
N ILE A 26 -12.91 11.88 20.80
CA ILE A 26 -13.70 10.81 20.21
C ILE A 26 -14.17 11.25 18.82
N PRO A 27 -13.91 10.47 17.75
CA PRO A 27 -14.41 10.78 16.42
C PRO A 27 -15.94 10.56 16.34
N ASP A 28 -16.58 11.19 15.36
CA ASP A 28 -18.02 11.03 15.05
C ASP A 28 -18.40 9.60 14.58
N ARG A 29 -17.40 8.81 14.15
CA ARG A 29 -17.50 7.36 13.90
C ARG A 29 -16.14 6.70 14.10
N VAL A 30 -16.13 5.38 14.25
CA VAL A 30 -14.88 4.59 14.23
C VAL A 30 -14.20 4.77 12.85
N PRO A 31 -12.96 5.31 12.80
CA PRO A 31 -12.17 5.35 11.58
C PRO A 31 -11.78 3.92 11.18
N PHE A 32 -11.81 3.61 9.89
CA PHE A 32 -11.33 2.32 9.40
C PHE A 32 -9.82 2.36 9.16
N TYR A 33 -9.17 1.22 9.36
CA TYR A 33 -7.74 1.05 9.18
C TYR A 33 -7.49 -0.19 8.34
N GLU A 34 -6.72 -0.03 7.26
CA GLU A 34 -6.28 -1.11 6.38
C GLU A 34 -4.78 -0.95 6.13
N LEU A 35 -4.05 -2.05 6.30
CA LEU A 35 -2.61 -2.08 6.09
C LEU A 35 -2.29 -2.55 4.66
N PHE A 36 -3.01 -3.56 4.17
CA PHE A 36 -2.77 -4.17 2.86
C PHE A 36 -3.94 -5.05 2.42
N SER A 37 -4.45 -4.82 1.21
CA SER A 37 -5.45 -5.68 0.57
C SER A 37 -4.95 -6.21 -0.76
N ASN A 38 -4.93 -7.53 -0.93
CA ASN A 38 -4.57 -8.18 -2.20
C ASN A 38 -5.77 -8.44 -3.12
N ILE A 39 -6.95 -7.91 -2.79
CA ILE A 39 -8.22 -8.14 -3.52
C ILE A 39 -8.90 -6.84 -3.98
N GLU A 40 -8.15 -5.75 -4.09
CA GLU A 40 -8.73 -4.43 -4.39
C GLU A 40 -9.49 -4.43 -5.73
N SER A 41 -8.92 -5.08 -6.75
CA SER A 41 -9.54 -5.19 -8.08
C SER A 41 -10.83 -5.99 -8.04
N GLU A 42 -10.89 -7.06 -7.25
CA GLU A 42 -12.06 -7.92 -7.02
C GLU A 42 -13.17 -7.12 -6.38
N VAL A 43 -12.83 -6.35 -5.34
CA VAL A 43 -13.79 -5.54 -4.60
C VAL A 43 -14.34 -4.43 -5.49
N LEU A 44 -13.46 -3.68 -6.18
CA LEU A 44 -13.89 -2.64 -7.12
C LEU A 44 -14.80 -3.19 -8.21
N ARG A 45 -14.51 -4.41 -8.72
CA ARG A 45 -15.35 -5.09 -9.71
C ARG A 45 -16.70 -5.47 -9.13
N ALA A 46 -16.71 -6.04 -7.93
CA ALA A 46 -17.92 -6.47 -7.24
C ALA A 46 -18.86 -5.29 -6.96
N ILE A 47 -18.33 -4.10 -6.68
CA ILE A 47 -19.13 -2.89 -6.42
C ILE A 47 -19.33 -2.01 -7.66
N GLY A 48 -18.89 -2.46 -8.85
CA GLY A 48 -19.11 -1.77 -10.12
C GLY A 48 -18.31 -0.48 -10.29
N LYS A 49 -17.14 -0.37 -9.66
CA LYS A 49 -16.27 0.82 -9.65
C LYS A 49 -14.90 0.61 -10.28
N THR A 50 -14.64 -0.53 -10.94
CA THR A 50 -13.39 -0.73 -11.68
C THR A 50 -13.27 0.24 -12.84
N HIS A 51 -12.18 0.98 -12.93
CA HIS A 51 -11.85 1.75 -14.13
C HIS A 51 -11.09 0.88 -15.12
N LYS A 52 -11.54 0.83 -16.38
CA LYS A 52 -10.81 0.10 -17.43
C LYS A 52 -9.54 0.86 -17.78
N LEU A 53 -8.39 0.18 -17.70
CA LEU A 53 -7.15 0.66 -18.31
C LEU A 53 -7.31 0.64 -19.84
N SER A 54 -6.98 1.73 -20.53
CA SER A 54 -6.87 1.72 -21.99
C SER A 54 -5.78 0.72 -22.41
N ARG A 55 -6.05 -0.11 -23.43
CA ARG A 55 -5.13 -1.18 -23.89
C ARG A 55 -3.75 -0.66 -24.35
N THR A 56 -3.63 0.65 -24.58
CA THR A 56 -2.42 1.33 -25.06
C THR A 56 -1.42 1.70 -23.95
N ASN A 57 -1.77 1.58 -22.67
CA ASN A 57 -1.07 2.30 -21.58
C ASN A 57 -0.21 1.39 -20.66
N ARG A 58 0.11 0.16 -21.09
CA ARG A 58 0.73 -0.86 -20.20
C ARG A 58 2.23 -0.72 -19.95
N ALA A 59 2.95 0.20 -20.62
CA ALA A 59 4.41 0.25 -20.57
C ALA A 59 5.03 1.47 -19.86
N ASN A 60 4.23 2.43 -19.36
CA ASN A 60 4.73 3.75 -18.94
C ASN A 60 4.13 4.23 -17.61
N LYS A 61 4.58 5.40 -17.12
CA LYS A 61 4.07 6.19 -15.98
C LYS A 61 2.53 6.21 -15.84
N GLU A 62 1.80 6.13 -16.94
CA GLU A 62 0.34 6.03 -16.97
C GLU A 62 -0.21 4.77 -16.28
N HIS A 63 0.55 3.67 -16.26
CA HIS A 63 0.20 2.46 -15.53
C HIS A 63 0.25 2.68 -14.01
N HIS A 64 1.32 3.29 -13.51
CA HIS A 64 1.48 3.56 -12.07
C HIS A 64 0.46 4.59 -11.56
N ASP A 65 0.20 5.66 -12.33
CA ASP A 65 -0.86 6.62 -12.01
C ASP A 65 -2.24 5.93 -12.03
N TRP A 66 -2.46 4.97 -12.94
CA TRP A 66 -3.70 4.18 -12.95
C TRP A 66 -3.81 3.25 -11.72
N GLU A 67 -2.77 2.51 -11.35
CA GLU A 67 -2.75 1.65 -10.15
C GLU A 67 -3.03 2.47 -8.89
N LEU A 68 -2.34 3.60 -8.73
CA LEU A 68 -2.55 4.55 -7.64
C LEU A 68 -4.01 5.06 -7.61
N SER A 69 -4.58 5.40 -8.77
CA SER A 69 -5.98 5.82 -8.86
C SER A 69 -6.96 4.72 -8.44
N GLN A 70 -6.67 3.45 -8.77
CA GLN A 70 -7.52 2.32 -8.36
C GLN A 70 -7.44 2.11 -6.84
N HIS A 71 -6.24 2.17 -6.26
CA HIS A 71 -6.04 2.03 -4.83
C HIS A 71 -6.79 3.13 -4.04
N ILE A 72 -6.67 4.38 -4.50
CA ILE A 72 -7.42 5.51 -3.90
C ILE A 72 -8.93 5.30 -4.04
N ASN A 73 -9.42 4.85 -5.20
CA ASN A 73 -10.85 4.60 -5.41
C ASN A 73 -11.35 3.45 -4.53
N TYR A 74 -10.53 2.41 -4.32
CA TYR A 74 -10.83 1.31 -3.41
C TYR A 74 -11.01 1.83 -1.97
N MET A 75 -10.01 2.56 -1.45
CA MET A 75 -10.03 3.13 -0.10
C MET A 75 -11.21 4.11 0.08
N PHE A 76 -11.41 5.02 -0.87
CA PHE A 76 -12.52 5.97 -0.83
C PHE A 76 -13.89 5.26 -0.86
N SER A 77 -14.05 4.25 -1.72
CA SER A 77 -15.33 3.57 -1.90
C SER A 77 -15.77 2.76 -0.67
N LEU A 78 -14.81 2.28 0.11
CA LEU A 78 -15.06 1.54 1.35
C LEU A 78 -15.16 2.46 2.59
N GLY A 79 -14.97 3.78 2.41
CA GLY A 79 -15.17 4.77 3.47
C GLY A 79 -13.96 5.01 4.37
N TYR A 80 -12.75 4.68 3.89
CA TYR A 80 -11.51 5.03 4.57
C TYR A 80 -11.26 6.55 4.51
N ASP A 81 -10.69 7.10 5.58
CA ASP A 81 -10.35 8.53 5.70
C ASP A 81 -8.92 8.85 5.23
N TYR A 82 -8.17 7.84 4.79
CA TYR A 82 -6.79 7.96 4.31
C TYR A 82 -6.48 6.93 3.21
N VAL A 83 -5.32 7.10 2.58
CA VAL A 83 -4.72 6.13 1.68
C VAL A 83 -3.27 5.88 2.10
N ASN A 84 -2.79 4.63 2.01
CA ASN A 84 -1.39 4.31 2.21
C ASN A 84 -0.63 4.37 0.88
N VAL A 85 0.46 5.13 0.83
CA VAL A 85 1.29 5.24 -0.38
C VAL A 85 2.75 5.13 0.03
N GLY A 86 3.49 4.28 -0.67
CA GLY A 86 4.93 4.12 -0.50
C GLY A 86 5.72 4.70 -1.66
N ALA A 87 7.01 4.91 -1.43
CA ALA A 87 7.94 5.15 -2.52
C ALA A 87 8.16 3.86 -3.32
N SER A 88 8.41 4.00 -4.62
CA SER A 88 8.79 2.88 -5.48
C SER A 88 10.25 2.52 -5.29
N ASN A 89 10.58 1.23 -5.46
CA ASN A 89 11.94 0.68 -5.35
C ASN A 89 12.63 0.88 -3.98
N PHE A 90 11.90 1.26 -2.93
CA PHE A 90 12.43 1.28 -1.57
C PHE A 90 12.24 -0.07 -0.89
N ASN A 91 13.31 -0.84 -0.74
CA ASN A 91 13.28 -2.17 -0.13
C ASN A 91 14.63 -2.52 0.48
N PHE A 92 14.62 -3.43 1.45
CA PHE A 92 15.82 -4.01 2.04
C PHE A 92 16.00 -5.44 1.49
N PRO A 93 17.01 -5.70 0.64
CA PRO A 93 17.21 -7.02 0.05
C PRO A 93 17.37 -8.13 1.11
N LYS A 94 16.62 -9.21 0.97
CA LYS A 94 16.71 -10.38 1.87
C LYS A 94 17.32 -11.54 1.11
N LYS A 95 18.04 -12.42 1.83
CA LYS A 95 18.45 -13.70 1.23
C LYS A 95 17.19 -14.49 0.86
N GLU A 96 17.19 -15.10 -0.32
CA GLU A 96 16.09 -15.95 -0.76
C GLU A 96 15.89 -17.09 0.23
N GLY A 97 14.67 -17.18 0.76
CA GLY A 97 14.25 -18.26 1.63
C GLY A 97 13.63 -19.40 0.81
N PRO A 98 13.43 -20.58 1.42
CA PRO A 98 12.61 -21.62 0.82
C PRO A 98 11.23 -21.07 0.46
N SER A 99 10.72 -21.49 -0.69
CA SER A 99 9.41 -21.13 -1.18
C SER A 99 8.55 -22.36 -1.46
N THR A 100 7.24 -22.14 -1.54
CA THR A 100 6.28 -23.14 -1.99
C THR A 100 5.24 -22.51 -2.89
N ILE A 101 4.69 -23.29 -3.82
CA ILE A 101 3.60 -22.84 -4.70
C ILE A 101 2.28 -23.04 -3.96
N THR A 102 1.48 -21.99 -3.91
CA THR A 102 0.11 -21.98 -3.38
C THR A 102 -0.88 -21.67 -4.50
N SER A 103 -2.18 -21.77 -4.23
CA SER A 103 -3.23 -21.30 -5.14
C SER A 103 -3.16 -19.80 -5.43
N GLU A 104 -2.46 -19.04 -4.58
CA GLU A 104 -2.34 -17.57 -4.64
C GLU A 104 -0.98 -17.13 -5.21
N GLY A 105 -0.11 -18.08 -5.57
CA GLY A 105 1.24 -17.82 -6.09
C GLY A 105 2.34 -18.43 -5.24
N GLU A 106 3.57 -18.04 -5.54
CA GLU A 106 4.75 -18.47 -4.78
C GLU A 106 4.82 -17.74 -3.44
N ARG A 107 4.97 -18.51 -2.36
CA ARG A 107 5.11 -17.99 -1.01
C ARG A 107 6.45 -18.41 -0.43
N SER A 108 7.27 -17.43 -0.05
CA SER A 108 8.52 -17.65 0.66
C SER A 108 8.32 -17.62 2.17
N TYR A 109 9.19 -18.33 2.89
CA TYR A 109 9.23 -18.33 4.35
C TYR A 109 10.65 -18.09 4.84
N LEU A 110 10.78 -17.32 5.91
CA LEU A 110 12.03 -17.18 6.63
C LEU A 110 12.18 -18.34 7.61
N ARG A 111 13.30 -19.06 7.53
CA ARG A 111 13.68 -20.00 8.59
C ARG A 111 14.42 -19.22 9.65
N ALA A 112 14.20 -19.54 10.93
CA ALA A 112 14.90 -18.89 12.04
C ALA A 112 16.44 -19.01 11.95
N ALA A 113 16.95 -20.04 11.27
CA ALA A 113 18.39 -20.20 11.03
C ALA A 113 18.91 -19.34 9.85
N THR A 114 18.04 -18.75 9.05
CA THR A 114 18.43 -17.86 7.95
C THR A 114 18.71 -16.49 8.53
N CYS A 115 19.96 -16.03 8.39
CA CYS A 115 20.37 -14.70 8.82
C CYS A 115 20.97 -13.96 7.62
N THR A 116 20.36 -12.82 7.25
CA THR A 116 20.83 -12.00 6.13
C THR A 116 22.15 -11.34 6.49
N ILE A 117 22.24 -10.76 7.69
CA ILE A 117 23.41 -10.08 8.24
C ILE A 117 23.81 -10.77 9.54
N SER A 118 24.82 -11.65 9.50
CA SER A 118 25.24 -12.44 10.66
C SER A 118 26.46 -11.86 11.40
N ASN A 119 27.24 -11.02 10.74
CA ASN A 119 28.49 -10.48 11.25
C ASN A 119 28.79 -9.10 10.63
N ARG A 120 29.89 -8.46 11.06
CA ARG A 120 30.30 -7.13 10.58
C ARG A 120 30.58 -7.11 9.07
N THR A 121 31.26 -8.13 8.54
CA THR A 121 31.56 -8.23 7.11
C THR A 121 30.27 -8.27 6.28
N ASP A 122 29.26 -9.03 6.72
CA ASP A 122 27.95 -9.06 6.05
C ASP A 122 27.28 -7.68 6.07
N PHE A 123 27.34 -6.97 7.21
CA PHE A 123 26.74 -5.65 7.38
C PHE A 123 27.36 -4.62 6.43
N ASP A 124 28.70 -4.62 6.33
CA ASP A 124 29.44 -3.67 5.52
C ASP A 124 29.26 -3.95 4.01
N ALA A 125 29.05 -5.22 3.64
CA ALA A 125 28.77 -5.64 2.27
C ALA A 125 27.29 -5.54 1.88
N TYR A 126 26.39 -5.30 2.85
CA TYR A 126 24.96 -5.30 2.59
C TYR A 126 24.56 -4.14 1.67
N PRO A 127 23.72 -4.37 0.63
CA PRO A 127 23.28 -3.35 -0.31
C PRO A 127 22.21 -2.43 0.32
N TRP A 128 22.64 -1.58 1.26
CA TRP A 128 21.75 -0.61 1.91
C TRP A 128 21.09 0.31 0.87
N PRO A 129 19.79 0.63 1.02
CA PRO A 129 19.09 1.51 0.09
C PRO A 129 19.78 2.87 -0.01
N ASN A 130 20.07 3.31 -1.23
CA ASN A 130 20.52 4.67 -1.48
C ASN A 130 19.29 5.59 -1.59
N MET A 131 19.10 6.46 -0.61
CA MET A 131 17.93 7.35 -0.55
C MET A 131 17.81 8.28 -1.77
N SER A 132 18.92 8.58 -2.46
CA SER A 132 18.94 9.42 -3.66
C SER A 132 18.47 8.71 -4.93
N SER A 133 18.40 7.37 -4.91
CA SER A 133 17.94 6.56 -6.05
C SER A 133 16.51 6.03 -5.88
N ILE A 134 15.86 6.34 -4.76
CA ILE A 134 14.46 5.96 -4.50
C ILE A 134 13.53 6.83 -5.37
N ASP A 135 12.51 6.20 -5.94
CA ASP A 135 11.49 6.90 -6.71
C ASP A 135 10.32 7.32 -5.81
N TYR A 136 10.28 8.61 -5.47
CA TYR A 136 9.21 9.22 -4.67
C TYR A 136 8.01 9.67 -5.51
N SER A 137 8.01 9.46 -6.83
CA SER A 137 6.94 9.93 -7.70
C SER A 137 5.54 9.45 -7.33
N PRO A 138 5.30 8.26 -6.72
CA PRO A 138 3.95 7.91 -6.23
C PRO A 138 3.45 8.85 -5.13
N LEU A 139 4.32 9.24 -4.20
CA LEU A 139 3.99 10.18 -3.12
C LEU A 139 3.72 11.59 -3.64
N GLU A 140 4.38 11.98 -4.74
CA GLU A 140 4.12 13.27 -5.40
C GLU A 140 2.84 13.23 -6.25
N ASN A 141 2.60 12.13 -6.98
CA ASN A 141 1.49 12.01 -7.92
C ASN A 141 0.14 11.77 -7.22
N VAL A 142 0.14 11.30 -5.97
CA VAL A 142 -1.10 11.02 -5.20
C VAL A 142 -2.04 12.23 -5.15
N VAL A 143 -1.49 13.45 -5.11
CA VAL A 143 -2.28 14.69 -5.02
C VAL A 143 -3.22 14.88 -6.22
N LYS A 144 -2.90 14.29 -7.38
CA LYS A 144 -3.74 14.37 -8.59
C LYS A 144 -5.08 13.67 -8.41
N PHE A 145 -5.15 12.68 -7.52
CA PHE A 145 -6.26 11.76 -7.39
C PHE A 145 -6.91 11.77 -6.00
N LEU A 146 -6.22 12.35 -5.00
CA LEU A 146 -6.63 12.29 -3.61
C LEU A 146 -7.95 13.07 -3.38
N PRO A 147 -9.02 12.41 -2.91
CA PRO A 147 -10.28 13.09 -2.61
C PRO A 147 -10.13 14.08 -1.45
N GLN A 148 -10.91 15.17 -1.51
CA GLN A 148 -10.97 16.14 -0.43
C GLN A 148 -11.32 15.45 0.90
N GLY A 149 -10.60 15.80 1.96
CA GLY A 149 -10.80 15.25 3.30
C GLY A 149 -9.95 14.01 3.62
N MET A 150 -9.37 13.35 2.61
CA MET A 150 -8.37 12.29 2.82
C MET A 150 -6.97 12.88 3.00
N LYS A 151 -6.10 12.15 3.69
CA LYS A 151 -4.64 12.37 3.66
C LYS A 151 -3.90 11.07 3.34
N VAL A 152 -2.61 11.19 3.10
CA VAL A 152 -1.70 10.07 2.85
C VAL A 152 -1.03 9.66 4.16
N ILE A 153 -1.01 8.36 4.43
CA ILE A 153 -0.09 7.76 5.39
C ILE A 153 1.03 7.11 4.58
N ALA A 154 2.26 7.57 4.77
CA ALA A 154 3.40 7.00 4.06
C ALA A 154 3.63 5.55 4.54
N SER A 155 3.66 4.60 3.61
CA SER A 155 4.01 3.21 3.91
C SER A 155 5.47 2.97 3.54
N GLY A 156 6.26 2.53 4.52
CA GLY A 156 7.65 2.11 4.33
C GLY A 156 7.77 0.62 4.02
N SER A 157 8.99 0.17 3.77
CA SER A 157 9.32 -1.23 3.50
C SER A 157 9.39 -2.09 4.76
N GLY A 158 8.40 -1.98 5.65
CA GLY A 158 8.39 -2.67 6.95
C GLY A 158 9.30 -2.05 8.03
N GLY A 159 9.26 -2.63 9.22
CA GLY A 159 10.05 -2.22 10.37
C GLY A 159 11.52 -2.70 10.31
N ILE A 160 12.38 -2.13 11.14
CA ILE A 160 13.80 -2.52 11.21
C ILE A 160 13.94 -4.01 11.49
N LEU A 161 13.18 -4.54 12.44
CA LEU A 161 13.20 -5.97 12.83
C LEU A 161 12.50 -6.91 11.83
N GLU A 162 11.87 -6.37 10.79
CA GLU A 162 11.31 -7.18 9.70
C GLU A 162 12.32 -7.36 8.57
N ASN A 163 13.33 -6.50 8.50
CA ASN A 163 14.27 -6.41 7.38
C ASN A 163 15.64 -7.02 7.64
N VAL A 164 15.95 -7.40 8.87
CA VAL A 164 17.24 -7.98 9.30
C VAL A 164 17.10 -9.37 9.90
#